data_AF-A0A929XA69-F1
#
_entry.id   AF-A0A929XA69-F1
#
_cell.length_a   1.000
_cell.length_b   1.000
_cell.length_c   1.000
_cell.angle_alpha   90.00
_cell.angle_beta   90.00
_cell.angle_gamma   90.00
#
_symmetry.space_group_name_H-M   'P 1'
#
loop_
_entity.id
_entity.type
_entity.pdbx_description
1 polymer ?
#
loop_
_entity_poly.entity_id
_entity_poly.type
_entity_poly.pdbx_seq_one_letter_code
_entity_poly.pdbx_strand_id
1 'polypeptide(L)'
;MKTVFPIKEYHVEGRKIPLVESPLLEGIEGLRHGFSTRLGGVSEQHLSALNLGFSLGDEKERVIENYRLLAGALGVSAEDFVLSKQSHSVHVLQVGKKDRGKGIFSERDYQDVDGMITEEEDVVLSVFSADCVPILLYD
;
A
#
# COMPACT_ATOMS: atom_id res chain seq x y z
N MET A 1 25.30 1.36 -12.48
CA MET A 1 24.05 0.58 -12.49
C MET A 1 22.91 1.58 -12.38
N LYS A 2 22.28 1.95 -13.51
CA LYS A 2 21.09 2.83 -13.48
C LYS A 2 19.96 2.00 -12.89
N THR A 3 19.37 2.44 -11.78
CA THR A 3 18.17 1.83 -11.22
C THR A 3 17.09 1.80 -12.30
N VAL A 4 16.54 0.61 -12.56
CA VAL A 4 15.56 0.33 -13.63
C VAL A 4 14.18 0.88 -13.27
N PHE A 5 13.97 1.26 -12.01
CA PHE A 5 12.73 1.86 -11.51
C PHE A 5 13.02 3.21 -10.85
N PRO A 6 12.41 4.31 -11.31
CA PRO A 6 12.57 5.61 -10.68
C PRO A 6 11.94 5.61 -9.28
N ILE A 7 12.68 6.15 -8.32
CA ILE A 7 12.13 6.52 -7.02
C ILE A 7 11.58 7.94 -7.17
N LYS A 8 10.28 8.12 -6.95
CA LYS A 8 9.65 9.43 -6.85
C LYS A 8 9.55 9.86 -5.40
N GLU A 9 9.93 11.10 -5.14
CA GLU A 9 9.90 11.67 -3.80
C GLU A 9 8.64 12.53 -3.63
N TYR A 10 7.74 12.07 -2.79
CA TYR A 10 6.55 12.81 -2.39
C TYR A 10 6.81 13.55 -1.07
N HIS A 11 6.13 14.67 -0.87
CA HIS A 11 6.24 15.48 0.34
C HIS A 11 4.87 15.57 1.01
N VAL A 12 4.76 14.99 2.20
CA VAL A 12 3.51 14.93 2.97
C VAL A 12 3.82 15.39 4.38
N GLU A 13 3.17 16.46 4.83
CA GLU A 13 3.34 17.02 6.19
C GLU A 13 4.81 17.26 6.59
N GLY A 14 5.62 17.76 5.64
CA GLY A 14 7.04 18.02 5.85
C GLY A 14 7.94 16.77 5.85
N ARG A 15 7.39 15.58 5.59
CA ARG A 15 8.12 14.32 5.45
C ARG A 15 8.30 13.96 3.98
N LYS A 16 9.45 13.35 3.68
CA LYS A 16 9.73 12.75 2.38
C LYS A 16 9.23 11.32 2.38
N ILE A 17 8.30 11.01 1.48
CA ILE A 17 7.71 9.68 1.29
C ILE A 17 8.17 9.17 -0.09
N PRO A 18 9.32 8.48 -0.18
CA PRO A 18 9.78 7.96 -1.45
C PRO A 18 9.03 6.68 -1.82
N LEU A 19 8.48 6.67 -3.03
CA LEU A 19 7.82 5.52 -3.66
C LEU A 19 8.59 5.09 -4.89
N VAL A 20 8.66 3.78 -5.12
CA VAL A 20 9.13 3.25 -6.40
C VAL A 20 7.92 3.14 -7.32
N GLU A 21 8.02 3.68 -8.54
CA GLU A 21 6.98 3.57 -9.55
C GLU A 21 7.47 2.80 -10.76
N SER A 22 6.56 2.01 -11.35
CA SER A 22 6.83 1.36 -12.63
C SER A 22 6.68 2.36 -13.77
N PRO A 23 7.68 2.54 -14.65
CA PRO A 23 7.54 3.34 -15.87
C PRO A 23 6.47 2.81 -16.82
N LEU A 24 6.07 1.53 -16.69
CA LEU A 24 5.03 0.91 -17.52
C LEU A 24 3.62 1.39 -17.17
N LEU A 25 3.43 1.90 -15.95
CA LEU A 25 2.15 2.37 -15.43
C LEU A 25 2.12 3.90 -15.27
N GLU A 26 3.27 4.56 -15.54
CA GLU A 26 3.40 6.00 -15.40
C GLU A 26 2.63 6.75 -16.49
N GLY A 27 1.90 7.80 -16.11
CA GLY A 27 1.18 8.66 -17.04
C GLY A 27 -0.16 8.12 -17.52
N ILE A 28 -0.57 6.94 -17.08
CA ILE A 28 -1.93 6.45 -17.30
C ILE A 28 -2.90 7.34 -16.51
N GLU A 29 -3.80 8.01 -17.22
CA GLU A 29 -4.79 8.91 -16.62
C GLU A 29 -5.72 8.13 -15.68
N GLY A 30 -5.98 8.68 -14.49
CA GLY A 30 -6.81 8.03 -13.47
C GLY A 30 -6.10 6.95 -12.65
N LEU A 31 -4.94 6.43 -13.09
CA LEU A 31 -4.20 5.41 -12.34
C LEU A 31 -3.29 6.04 -11.27
N ARG A 32 -3.33 5.45 -10.07
CA ARG A 32 -2.36 5.67 -9.00
C ARG A 32 -1.76 4.32 -8.63
N HIS A 33 -0.43 4.25 -8.58
CA HIS A 33 0.30 3.05 -8.20
C HIS A 33 1.58 3.43 -7.48
N GLY A 34 2.16 2.47 -6.76
CA GLY A 34 3.46 2.64 -6.16
C GLY A 34 3.83 1.45 -5.30
N PHE A 35 5.14 1.22 -5.19
CA PHE A 35 5.71 0.32 -4.19
C PHE A 35 6.32 1.20 -3.10
N SER A 36 5.77 1.13 -1.88
CA SER A 36 6.28 1.87 -0.75
C SER A 36 7.70 1.43 -0.40
N THR A 37 8.55 2.37 0.00
CA THR A 37 9.81 2.03 0.66
C THR A 37 9.60 1.98 2.17
N ARG A 38 10.63 1.57 2.93
CA ARG A 38 10.61 1.64 4.40
C ARG A 38 10.76 3.06 4.96
N LEU A 39 10.95 4.09 4.12
CA LEU A 39 11.33 5.44 4.55
C LEU A 39 10.11 6.37 4.68
N GLY A 40 10.23 7.42 5.50
CA GLY A 40 9.27 8.52 5.57
C GLY A 40 8.21 8.42 6.67
N GLY A 41 7.99 7.24 7.23
CA GLY A 41 6.99 7.02 8.28
C GLY A 41 7.40 7.44 9.70
N VAL A 42 6.60 7.00 10.67
CA VAL A 42 6.71 7.35 12.10
C VAL A 42 7.08 6.17 13.01
N SER A 43 7.22 4.97 12.46
CA SER A 43 7.62 3.77 13.20
C SER A 43 9.09 3.83 13.61
N GLU A 44 9.41 3.13 14.69
CA GLU A 44 10.72 3.17 15.33
C GLU A 44 11.45 1.82 15.29
N GLN A 45 12.73 1.84 15.66
CA GLN A 45 13.58 0.64 15.79
C GLN A 45 13.59 -0.21 14.50
N HIS A 46 13.41 -1.53 14.64
CA HIS A 46 13.42 -2.47 13.53
C HIS A 46 12.26 -2.27 12.55
N LEU A 47 11.18 -1.59 12.99
CA LEU A 47 10.02 -1.23 12.19
C LEU A 47 10.17 0.14 11.52
N SER A 48 11.29 0.84 11.75
CA SER A 48 11.48 2.18 11.22
C SER A 48 11.66 2.19 9.69
N ALA A 49 11.02 3.10 8.96
CA ALA A 49 10.14 4.18 9.41
C ALA A 49 8.68 3.99 8.98
N LEU A 50 8.41 3.45 7.79
CA LEU A 50 7.09 3.31 7.21
C LEU A 50 6.57 1.87 7.30
N ASN A 51 6.36 1.38 8.53
CA ASN A 51 5.74 0.07 8.73
C ASN A 51 4.22 0.13 8.44
N LEU A 52 3.75 -0.75 7.55
CA LEU A 52 2.34 -0.88 7.18
C LEU A 52 1.69 -2.16 7.74
N GLY A 53 2.46 -2.96 8.50
CA GLY A 53 2.00 -4.22 9.09
C GLY A 53 1.51 -4.06 10.53
N PHE A 54 0.22 -4.34 10.77
CA PHE A 54 -0.37 -4.35 12.11
C PHE A 54 0.08 -5.53 12.99
N SER A 55 0.63 -6.60 12.41
CA SER A 55 0.94 -7.84 13.13
C SER A 55 2.40 -7.97 13.56
N LEU A 56 3.20 -6.91 13.40
CA LEU A 56 4.65 -6.91 13.64
C LEU A 56 5.05 -6.33 15.01
N GLY A 57 4.06 -6.07 15.88
CA GLY A 57 4.31 -5.53 17.23
C GLY A 57 4.50 -4.02 17.30
N ASP A 58 4.10 -3.28 16.26
CA ASP A 58 4.07 -1.82 16.27
C ASP A 58 2.87 -1.28 17.07
N GLU A 59 2.93 0.00 17.42
CA GLU A 59 1.76 0.74 17.90
C GLU A 59 0.78 0.95 16.75
N LYS A 60 -0.50 0.63 16.99
CA LYS A 60 -1.57 0.70 15.98
C LYS A 60 -1.65 2.10 15.38
N GLU A 61 -1.50 3.12 16.21
CA GLU A 61 -1.56 4.53 15.86
C GLU A 61 -0.43 4.91 14.89
N ARG A 62 0.78 4.37 15.08
CA ARG A 62 1.92 4.58 14.16
C ARG A 62 1.66 3.96 12.80
N VAL A 63 1.09 2.75 12.76
CA VAL A 63 0.74 2.08 11.50
C VAL A 63 -0.37 2.85 10.76
N ILE A 64 -1.41 3.30 11.47
CA ILE A 64 -2.47 4.15 10.89
C ILE A 64 -1.88 5.45 10.33
N GLU A 65 -0.96 6.09 11.05
CA GLU A 65 -0.29 7.30 10.59
C GLU A 65 0.57 7.05 9.35
N ASN A 66 1.28 5.92 9.29
CA ASN A 66 2.01 5.53 8.07
C ASN A 66 1.08 5.35 6.86
N TYR A 67 -0.14 4.84 7.08
CA TYR A 67 -1.17 4.80 6.03
C TYR A 67 -1.63 6.20 5.62
N ARG A 68 -1.80 7.15 6.56
CA ARG A 68 -2.14 8.55 6.21
C ARG A 68 -1.03 9.20 5.38
N LEU A 69 0.23 9.00 5.76
CA LEU A 69 1.39 9.51 5.02
C LEU A 69 1.51 8.90 3.62
N LEU A 70 1.33 7.59 3.49
CA LEU A 70 1.33 6.90 2.20
C LEU A 70 0.15 7.36 1.32
N ALA A 71 -1.04 7.48 1.90
CA ALA A 71 -2.22 7.96 1.20
C ALA A 71 -2.01 9.40 0.67
N GLY A 72 -1.44 10.28 1.50
CA GLY A 72 -1.07 11.63 1.08
C GLY A 72 -0.07 11.66 -0.08
N ALA A 73 0.88 10.72 -0.11
CA ALA A 73 1.84 10.61 -1.21
C ALA A 73 1.17 10.17 -2.52
N LEU A 74 0.18 9.27 -2.43
CA LEU A 74 -0.59 8.80 -3.59
C LEU A 74 -1.73 9.76 -4.00
N GLY A 75 -2.02 10.78 -3.18
CA GLY A 75 -3.12 11.72 -3.41
C GLY A 75 -4.51 11.10 -3.17
N VAL A 76 -4.61 10.14 -2.25
CA VAL A 76 -5.82 9.39 -1.89
C VAL A 76 -6.07 9.48 -0.37
N SER A 77 -7.18 8.92 0.10
CA SER A 77 -7.48 8.79 1.53
C SER A 77 -7.00 7.44 2.08
N ALA A 78 -6.60 7.39 3.35
CA ALA A 78 -6.24 6.11 3.98
C ALA A 78 -7.44 5.14 4.02
N GLU A 79 -8.65 5.69 4.05
CA GLU A 79 -9.92 5.00 3.98
C GLU A 79 -10.21 4.40 2.59
N ASP A 80 -9.45 4.72 1.55
CA ASP A 80 -9.59 4.12 0.21
C ASP A 80 -8.91 2.74 0.13
N PHE A 81 -8.04 2.41 1.09
CA PHE A 81 -7.25 1.18 1.09
C PHE A 81 -8.07 -0.06 1.43
N VAL A 82 -7.79 -1.15 0.73
CA VAL A 82 -8.27 -2.50 1.02
C VAL A 82 -7.04 -3.40 1.15
N LEU A 83 -6.87 -4.04 2.31
CA LEU A 83 -5.67 -4.84 2.59
C LEU A 83 -5.91 -6.32 2.34
N SER A 84 -5.02 -6.97 1.59
CA SER A 84 -5.02 -8.43 1.46
C SER A 84 -4.83 -9.14 2.82
N LYS A 85 -5.16 -10.43 2.89
CA LYS A 85 -4.89 -11.28 4.06
C LYS A 85 -4.07 -12.48 3.64
N GLN A 86 -2.80 -12.20 3.38
CA GLN A 86 -1.84 -13.12 2.75
C GLN A 86 -1.54 -14.34 3.62
N SER A 87 -1.47 -15.50 2.96
CA SER A 87 -1.15 -16.80 3.55
C SER A 87 -0.14 -17.59 2.70
N HIS A 88 0.40 -16.97 1.64
CA HIS A 88 1.15 -17.62 0.56
C HIS A 88 0.29 -18.59 -0.28
N SER A 89 -1.00 -18.30 -0.41
CA SER A 89 -1.91 -19.01 -1.30
C SER A 89 -1.87 -18.45 -2.74
N VAL A 90 -2.77 -18.96 -3.59
CA VAL A 90 -2.97 -18.49 -4.96
C VAL A 90 -4.31 -17.77 -5.15
N HIS A 91 -5.03 -17.47 -4.07
CA HIS A 91 -6.37 -16.90 -4.17
C HIS A 91 -6.33 -15.40 -4.47
N VAL A 92 -7.22 -15.00 -5.39
CA VAL A 92 -7.45 -13.62 -5.79
C VAL A 92 -8.87 -13.23 -5.45
N LEU A 93 -9.06 -12.10 -4.77
CA LEU A 93 -10.37 -11.58 -4.40
C LEU A 93 -10.72 -10.33 -5.21
N GLN A 94 -11.92 -10.31 -5.79
CA GLN A 94 -12.50 -9.07 -6.33
C GLN A 94 -13.08 -8.25 -5.17
N VAL A 95 -12.65 -7.00 -5.05
CA VAL A 95 -13.08 -6.05 -4.02
C VAL A 95 -13.62 -4.77 -4.67
N GLY A 96 -14.37 -3.98 -3.91
CA GLY A 96 -14.93 -2.72 -4.39
C GLY A 96 -15.05 -1.65 -3.29
N LYS A 97 -15.82 -0.59 -3.55
CA LYS A 97 -15.98 0.54 -2.60
C LYS A 97 -16.51 0.12 -1.24
N LYS A 98 -17.31 -0.94 -1.16
CA LYS A 98 -17.82 -1.50 0.11
C LYS A 98 -16.72 -2.07 1.01
N ASP A 99 -15.56 -2.40 0.45
CA ASP A 99 -14.45 -3.07 1.14
C ASP A 99 -13.40 -2.08 1.63
N ARG A 100 -13.55 -0.80 1.28
CA ARG A 100 -12.69 0.31 1.72
C ARG A 100 -12.52 0.35 3.23
N GLY A 101 -11.28 0.56 3.66
CA GLY A 101 -10.86 0.56 5.06
C GLY A 101 -10.68 -0.82 5.68
N LYS A 102 -11.06 -1.92 5.00
CA LYS A 102 -10.86 -3.28 5.54
C LYS A 102 -9.38 -3.58 5.72
N GLY A 103 -9.01 -3.93 6.95
CA GLY A 103 -7.65 -4.19 7.40
C GLY A 103 -6.98 -3.01 8.12
N ILE A 104 -7.52 -1.78 7.99
CA ILE A 104 -7.01 -0.58 8.68
C ILE A 104 -8.02 -0.11 9.73
N PHE A 105 -9.24 0.20 9.28
CA PHE A 105 -10.31 0.82 10.09
C PHE A 105 -11.45 -0.15 10.41
N SER A 106 -11.60 -1.20 9.60
CA SER A 106 -12.58 -2.28 9.81
C SER A 106 -11.92 -3.64 9.66
N GLU A 107 -12.54 -4.67 10.24
CA GLU A 107 -12.04 -6.03 10.09
C GLU A 107 -12.26 -6.57 8.66
N ARG A 108 -11.35 -7.45 8.24
CA ARG A 108 -11.47 -8.21 6.99
C ARG A 108 -12.40 -9.40 7.24
N ASP A 109 -13.45 -9.52 6.45
CA ASP A 109 -14.38 -10.65 6.43
C ASP A 109 -13.92 -11.80 5.50
N TYR A 110 -12.72 -11.68 4.93
CA TYR A 110 -12.05 -12.68 4.09
C TYR A 110 -10.78 -13.23 4.75
N GLN A 111 -10.34 -14.38 4.25
CA GLN A 111 -9.14 -15.12 4.67
C GLN A 111 -8.40 -15.63 3.44
N ASP A 112 -7.10 -15.91 3.59
CA ASP A 112 -6.26 -16.54 2.57
C ASP A 112 -6.37 -15.84 1.21
N VAL A 113 -6.13 -14.53 1.17
CA VAL A 113 -6.17 -13.69 -0.03
C VAL A 113 -4.78 -13.13 -0.28
N ASP A 114 -4.15 -13.55 -1.38
CA ASP A 114 -2.79 -13.17 -1.75
C ASP A 114 -2.73 -12.27 -2.99
N GLY A 115 -3.84 -12.13 -3.72
CA GLY A 115 -4.04 -11.12 -4.76
C GLY A 115 -5.40 -10.46 -4.66
N MET A 116 -5.55 -9.26 -5.23
CA MET A 116 -6.83 -8.56 -5.30
C MET A 116 -7.01 -7.92 -6.68
N ILE A 117 -8.27 -7.75 -7.09
CA ILE A 117 -8.66 -7.00 -8.30
C ILE A 117 -9.83 -6.08 -7.97
N THR A 118 -9.97 -4.99 -8.72
CA THR A 118 -11.14 -4.11 -8.68
C THR A 118 -11.39 -3.54 -10.06
N GLU A 119 -12.67 -3.28 -10.38
CA GLU A 119 -13.10 -2.47 -11.52
C GLU A 119 -13.68 -1.11 -11.06
N GLU A 120 -13.75 -0.90 -9.74
CA GLU A 120 -14.28 0.32 -9.15
C GLU A 120 -13.15 1.34 -8.88
N GLU A 121 -13.39 2.59 -9.26
CA GLU A 121 -12.55 3.75 -8.93
C GLU A 121 -12.49 4.00 -7.41
N ASP A 122 -11.48 4.76 -6.97
CA ASP A 122 -11.27 5.16 -5.56
C ASP A 122 -11.13 3.97 -4.58
N VAL A 123 -10.59 2.85 -5.06
CA VAL A 123 -10.26 1.65 -4.28
C VAL A 123 -8.77 1.34 -4.42
N VAL A 124 -8.02 1.46 -3.33
CA VAL A 124 -6.57 1.23 -3.32
C VAL A 124 -6.29 -0.21 -2.89
N LEU A 125 -5.91 -1.06 -3.84
CA LEU A 125 -5.53 -2.44 -3.58
C LEU A 125 -4.14 -2.51 -2.93
N SER A 126 -4.01 -3.23 -1.82
CA SER A 126 -2.74 -3.37 -1.09
C SER A 126 -2.32 -4.82 -0.87
N VAL A 127 -1.11 -5.14 -1.32
CA VAL A 127 -0.41 -6.40 -1.01
C VAL A 127 0.90 -6.08 -0.28
N PHE A 128 1.27 -6.92 0.68
CA PHE A 128 2.44 -6.73 1.51
C PHE A 128 3.60 -7.58 1.03
N SER A 129 4.79 -7.00 1.11
CA SER A 129 6.04 -7.73 0.92
C SER A 129 7.13 -7.15 1.81
N ALA A 130 7.98 -8.04 2.29
CA ALA A 130 9.29 -7.73 2.84
C ALA A 130 10.30 -8.80 2.40
N ASP A 131 10.18 -9.31 1.17
CA ASP A 131 11.14 -10.16 0.40
C ASP A 131 10.44 -10.87 -0.78
N CYS A 132 9.14 -11.18 -0.65
CA CYS A 132 8.32 -11.72 -1.74
C CYS A 132 8.22 -10.73 -2.92
N VAL A 133 7.84 -11.21 -4.10
CA VAL A 133 7.72 -10.35 -5.29
C VAL A 133 6.31 -9.72 -5.33
N PRO A 134 6.16 -8.39 -5.12
CA PRO A 134 4.89 -7.72 -5.36
C PRO A 134 4.68 -7.52 -6.87
N ILE A 135 3.44 -7.71 -7.34
CA ILE A 135 3.05 -7.55 -8.74
C ILE A 135 1.86 -6.60 -8.82
N LEU A 136 1.94 -5.60 -9.70
CA LEU A 136 0.85 -4.70 -10.04
C LEU A 136 0.47 -4.92 -11.51
N LEU A 137 -0.82 -4.98 -11.79
CA LEU A 137 -1.41 -5.20 -13.12
C LEU A 137 -2.47 -4.12 -13.39
N TYR A 138 -2.65 -3.74 -14.64
CA TYR A 138 -3.64 -2.78 -15.11
C TYR A 138 -4.10 -3.18 -16.52
N ASP A 139 -5.39 -2.99 -16.81
CA ASP A 139 -6.05 -3.23 -18.11
C ASP A 139 -6.92 -2.00 -18.47
#